data_AF-A0A672LBA0-F1
#
_entry.id   AF-A0A672LBA0-F1
#
_cell.length_a   1.000
_cell.length_b   1.000
_cell.length_c   1.000
_cell.angle_alpha   90.00
_cell.angle_beta   90.00
_cell.angle_gamma   90.00
#
_symmetry.space_group_name_H-M   'P 1'
#
loop_
_entity.id
_entity.type
_entity.pdbx_description
1 polymer ?
#
loop_
_entity_poly.entity_id
_entity_poly.type
_entity_poly.pdbx_seq_one_letter_code
_entity_poly.pdbx_strand_id
1 'polypeptide(L)'
;MSEEFLALRPEEVLELVGCDELNVQAEEQVFEAVLAWVRHSREERESRLPELMSKTRLPLCRPQFLADRVQQDELVRCCHKCRQVEYYNHHTALWHPVAPMKNKRCRHGAAAFGSNLYVAGGYDGSAFLSGAEVYSSVADQWSHLVAMNTRRSRISLVANCGQLYAVGGYDGQSNLSSMEMYDPETNRGVGPIRTF
;
A
#
# COMPACT_ATOMS: atom_id res chain seq x y z
N MET A 1 25.52 14.57 3.67
CA MET A 1 24.98 14.00 4.92
C MET A 1 26.15 13.87 5.87
N SER A 2 26.13 14.50 7.05
CA SER A 2 27.27 14.51 7.98
C SER A 2 27.34 13.21 8.77
N GLU A 3 28.55 12.73 9.10
CA GLU A 3 28.75 11.56 9.98
C GLU A 3 28.13 11.78 11.36
N GLU A 4 28.04 13.03 11.81
CA GLU A 4 27.38 13.43 13.06
C GLU A 4 25.91 12.99 13.10
N PHE A 5 25.18 13.08 11.99
CA PHE A 5 23.78 12.64 11.92
C PHE A 5 23.66 11.11 12.08
N LEU A 6 24.60 10.35 11.53
CA LEU A 6 24.60 8.88 11.61
C LEU A 6 24.89 8.37 13.03
N ALA A 7 25.57 9.18 13.84
CA ALA A 7 25.89 8.89 15.24
C ALA A 7 24.76 9.23 16.23
N LEU A 8 23.69 9.93 15.78
CA LEU A 8 22.57 10.32 16.64
C LEU A 8 21.79 9.10 17.17
N ARG A 9 21.21 9.28 18.36
CA ARG A 9 20.34 8.30 18.99
C ARG A 9 18.96 8.27 18.31
N PRO A 10 18.22 7.15 18.39
CA PRO A 10 16.92 7.02 17.73
C PRO A 10 15.92 8.12 18.10
N GLU A 11 15.89 8.53 19.36
CA GLU A 11 14.97 9.56 19.87
C GLU A 11 15.28 10.94 19.27
N GLU A 12 16.56 11.27 19.14
CA GLU A 12 17.04 12.52 18.55
C GLU A 12 16.69 12.57 17.05
N VAL A 13 16.82 11.45 16.34
CA VAL A 13 16.45 11.36 14.93
C VAL A 13 14.93 11.45 14.75
N LEU A 14 14.14 10.86 15.64
CA LEU A 14 12.67 10.97 15.61
C LEU A 14 12.19 12.41 15.83
N GLU A 15 12.78 13.11 16.80
CA GLU A 15 12.48 14.54 17.06
C GLU A 15 12.87 15.41 15.87
N LEU A 16 14.06 15.18 15.30
CA LEU A 16 14.52 15.91 14.12
C LEU A 16 13.58 15.65 12.93
N VAL A 17 13.37 14.40 12.53
CA VAL A 17 12.53 14.07 11.36
C VAL A 17 11.08 14.57 11.54
N GLY A 18 10.58 14.66 12.76
CA GLY A 18 9.25 15.21 13.07
C GLY A 18 9.17 16.73 13.10
N CYS A 19 10.28 17.46 13.01
CA CYS A 19 10.30 18.92 13.15
C CYS A 19 9.86 19.62 11.85
N ASP A 20 8.91 20.56 11.97
CA ASP A 20 8.40 21.35 10.83
C ASP A 20 9.40 22.40 10.32
N GLU A 21 10.39 22.77 11.14
CA GLU A 21 11.38 23.82 10.84
C GLU A 21 12.73 23.28 10.37
N LEU A 22 12.79 22.03 9.88
CA LEU A 22 14.05 21.48 9.39
C LEU A 22 14.58 22.29 8.21
N ASN A 23 15.87 22.65 8.25
CA ASN A 23 16.54 23.34 7.15
C ASN A 23 16.89 22.38 6.01
N VAL A 24 15.87 21.85 5.34
CA VAL A 24 15.97 20.98 4.16
C VAL A 24 15.29 21.63 2.97
N GLN A 25 15.83 21.41 1.78
CA GLN A 25 15.27 21.97 0.55
C GLN A 25 14.05 21.18 0.06
N ALA A 26 13.96 19.90 0.43
CA ALA A 26 12.85 19.03 0.08
C ALA A 26 12.76 17.80 0.99
N GLU A 27 11.56 17.23 1.11
CA GLU A 27 11.28 16.06 1.94
C GLU A 27 12.03 14.80 1.46
N GLU A 28 12.41 14.73 0.17
CA GLU A 28 13.22 13.61 -0.33
C GLU A 28 14.58 13.50 0.37
N GLN A 29 15.14 14.63 0.85
CA GLN A 29 16.39 14.63 1.62
C GLN A 29 16.20 14.01 3.00
N VAL A 30 15.05 14.26 3.63
CA VAL A 30 14.68 13.67 4.92
C VAL A 30 14.53 12.16 4.76
N PHE A 31 13.85 11.71 3.71
CA PHE A 31 13.69 10.29 3.39
C PHE A 31 15.04 9.59 3.19
N GLU A 32 15.93 10.12 2.35
CA GLU A 32 17.26 9.53 2.11
C GLU A 32 18.12 9.55 3.38
N ALA A 33 18.00 10.59 4.22
CA ALA A 33 18.69 10.68 5.49
C ALA A 33 18.23 9.60 6.50
N VAL A 34 16.92 9.40 6.63
CA VAL A 34 16.34 8.33 7.44
C VAL A 34 16.87 6.97 6.99
N LEU A 35 16.84 6.69 5.68
CA LEU A 35 17.33 5.41 5.16
C LEU A 35 18.83 5.23 5.39
N ALA A 36 19.63 6.27 5.19
CA ALA A 36 21.07 6.21 5.45
C ALA A 36 21.37 5.94 6.94
N TRP A 37 20.63 6.57 7.85
CA TRP A 37 20.77 6.34 9.29
C TRP A 37 20.40 4.91 9.70
N VAL A 38 19.32 4.36 9.13
CA VAL A 38 18.93 2.95 9.37
C VAL A 38 19.97 1.99 8.78
N ARG A 39 20.48 2.26 7.57
CA ARG A 39 21.51 1.43 6.91
C ARG A 39 22.83 1.41 7.68
N HIS A 40 23.18 2.50 8.36
CA HIS A 40 24.41 2.59 9.13
C HIS A 40 24.48 1.58 10.29
N SER A 41 23.34 1.22 10.88
CA SER A 41 23.27 0.18 11.92
C SER A 41 22.00 -0.66 11.75
N ARG A 42 21.95 -1.43 10.66
CA ARG A 42 20.75 -2.15 10.20
C ARG A 42 20.15 -3.04 11.29
N GLU A 43 20.96 -3.85 11.96
CA GLU A 43 20.47 -4.85 12.94
C GLU A 43 19.69 -4.21 14.10
N GLU A 44 20.12 -3.04 14.56
CA GLU A 44 19.48 -2.35 15.70
C GLU A 44 18.35 -1.41 15.24
N ARG A 45 18.55 -0.73 14.10
CA ARG A 45 17.71 0.40 13.68
C ARG A 45 16.59 0.02 12.72
N GLU A 46 16.64 -1.14 12.07
CA GLU A 46 15.59 -1.59 11.14
C GLU A 46 14.22 -1.69 11.82
N SER A 47 14.19 -2.00 13.12
CA SER A 47 12.96 -2.03 13.93
C SER A 47 12.26 -0.67 14.10
N ARG A 48 13.00 0.44 13.94
CA ARG A 48 12.55 1.83 14.13
C ARG A 48 12.15 2.54 12.84
N LEU A 49 12.50 1.96 11.70
CA LEU A 49 12.11 2.46 10.38
C LEU A 49 10.62 2.83 10.26
N PRO A 50 9.65 2.04 10.75
CA PRO A 50 8.23 2.40 10.65
C PRO A 50 7.89 3.73 11.31
N GLU A 51 8.47 3.96 12.48
CA GLU A 51 8.19 5.15 13.28
C GLU A 51 8.78 6.39 12.61
N LEU A 52 10.01 6.29 12.10
CA LEU A 52 10.64 7.34 11.29
C LEU A 52 9.86 7.63 10.00
N MET A 53 9.34 6.60 9.34
CA MET A 53 8.56 6.77 8.11
C MET A 53 7.20 7.42 8.36
N SER A 54 6.58 7.20 9.52
CA SER A 54 5.36 7.91 9.91
C SER A 54 5.55 9.41 10.09
N LYS A 55 6.79 9.85 10.37
CA LYS A 55 7.17 11.25 10.54
C LYS A 55 7.64 11.90 9.24
N THR A 56 8.12 11.09 8.28
CA THR A 56 8.50 11.58 6.95
C THR A 56 7.26 11.90 6.12
N ARG A 57 7.15 13.12 5.60
CA ARG A 57 5.97 13.63 4.89
C ARG A 57 5.96 13.19 3.43
N LEU A 58 5.86 11.88 3.18
CA LEU A 58 5.82 11.30 1.83
C LEU A 58 4.88 12.00 0.83
N PRO A 59 3.70 12.55 1.22
CA PRO A 59 2.87 13.33 0.30
C PRO A 59 3.53 14.59 -0.29
N LEU A 60 4.59 15.11 0.33
CA LEU A 60 5.37 16.26 -0.16
C LEU A 60 6.47 15.85 -1.14
N CYS A 61 6.78 14.56 -1.25
CA CYS A 61 7.75 14.05 -2.22
C CYS A 61 7.15 14.04 -3.63
N ARG A 62 8.00 14.17 -4.65
CA ARG A 62 7.54 14.07 -6.05
C ARG A 62 6.98 12.67 -6.35
N PRO A 63 5.88 12.56 -7.12
CA PRO A 63 5.29 11.27 -7.48
C PRO A 63 6.28 10.28 -8.12
N GLN A 64 7.19 10.80 -8.95
CA GLN A 64 8.22 9.99 -9.61
C GLN A 64 9.25 9.44 -8.60
N PHE A 65 9.60 10.22 -7.57
CA PHE A 65 10.49 9.75 -6.50
C PHE A 65 9.82 8.65 -5.67
N LEU A 66 8.52 8.78 -5.38
CA LEU A 66 7.76 7.75 -4.69
C LEU A 66 7.75 6.42 -5.45
N ALA A 67 7.53 6.46 -6.77
CA ALA A 67 7.48 5.27 -7.62
C ALA A 67 8.85 4.63 -7.88
N ASP A 68 9.88 5.45 -8.11
CA ASP A 68 11.19 4.97 -8.54
C ASP A 68 12.13 4.65 -7.38
N ARG A 69 11.97 5.32 -6.23
CA ARG A 69 12.87 5.20 -5.09
C ARG A 69 12.18 4.60 -3.88
N VAL A 70 11.13 5.24 -3.35
CA VAL A 70 10.47 4.79 -2.11
C VAL A 70 9.88 3.39 -2.26
N GLN A 71 9.17 3.13 -3.36
CA GLN A 71 8.54 1.83 -3.62
C GLN A 71 9.55 0.71 -3.90
N GLN A 72 10.74 1.05 -4.41
CA GLN A 72 11.77 0.07 -4.78
C GLN A 72 12.74 -0.23 -3.63
N ASP A 73 12.79 0.62 -2.60
CA ASP A 73 13.73 0.49 -1.50
C ASP A 73 13.48 -0.80 -0.68
N GLU A 74 14.54 -1.57 -0.47
CA GLU A 74 14.47 -2.86 0.22
C GLU A 74 13.96 -2.71 1.65
N LEU A 75 14.36 -1.66 2.37
CA LEU A 75 13.95 -1.44 3.76
C LEU A 75 12.45 -1.14 3.87
N VAL A 76 11.94 -0.29 2.98
CA VAL A 76 10.51 0.06 2.91
C VAL A 76 9.68 -1.15 2.46
N ARG A 77 10.17 -1.90 1.47
CA ARG A 77 9.50 -3.08 0.91
C ARG A 77 9.45 -4.27 1.88
N CYS A 78 10.51 -4.46 2.66
CA CYS A 78 10.63 -5.54 3.65
C CYS A 78 9.95 -5.20 4.98
N CYS A 79 9.70 -3.93 5.26
CA CYS A 79 8.98 -3.50 6.45
C CYS A 79 7.51 -3.94 6.43
N HIS A 80 7.10 -4.73 7.42
CA HIS A 80 5.71 -5.20 7.57
C HIS A 80 4.76 -4.10 8.07
N LYS A 81 5.27 -3.07 8.77
CA LYS A 81 4.44 -1.94 9.26
C LYS A 81 4.13 -0.89 8.18
N CYS A 82 4.97 -0.73 7.15
CA CYS A 82 4.67 0.10 5.97
C CYS A 82 3.59 -0.51 5.04
N ARG A 83 2.99 -1.64 5.43
CA ARG A 83 1.89 -2.32 4.73
C ARG A 83 0.52 -2.06 5.37
N GLN A 84 0.44 -1.10 6.30
CA GLN A 84 -0.81 -0.76 6.96
C GLN A 84 -1.78 -0.07 6.01
N VAL A 85 -3.07 -0.31 6.25
CA VAL A 85 -4.15 0.43 5.61
C VAL A 85 -4.46 1.60 6.54
N GLU A 86 -4.60 2.78 5.98
CA GLU A 86 -4.89 4.01 6.73
C GLU A 86 -6.07 4.72 6.08
N TYR A 87 -6.86 5.45 6.88
CA TYR A 87 -7.85 6.39 6.37
C TYR A 87 -7.51 7.82 6.80
N TYR A 88 -7.85 8.77 5.94
CA TYR A 88 -7.63 10.18 6.20
C TYR A 88 -8.89 10.80 6.81
N ASN A 89 -8.76 11.40 8.01
CA ASN A 89 -9.84 12.14 8.63
C ASN A 89 -9.75 13.63 8.27
N HIS A 90 -10.69 14.10 7.45
CA HIS A 90 -10.78 15.50 7.02
C HIS A 90 -10.96 16.53 8.15
N HIS A 91 -11.47 16.13 9.32
CA HIS A 91 -11.78 17.05 10.41
C HIS A 91 -10.56 17.30 11.30
N THR A 92 -9.72 16.27 11.46
CA THR A 92 -8.47 16.36 12.22
C THR A 92 -7.26 16.57 11.31
N ALA A 93 -7.42 16.44 9.99
CA ALA A 93 -6.35 16.46 8.99
C ALA A 93 -5.24 15.42 9.22
N LEU A 94 -5.58 14.29 9.84
CA LEU A 94 -4.63 13.24 10.23
C LEU A 94 -5.00 11.88 9.64
N TRP A 95 -3.97 11.10 9.32
CA TRP A 95 -4.09 9.68 8.97
C TRP A 95 -4.26 8.84 10.22
N HIS A 96 -5.16 7.86 10.14
CA HIS A 96 -5.44 6.94 11.24
C HIS A 96 -5.28 5.50 10.73
N PRO A 97 -4.62 4.62 11.52
CA PRO A 97 -4.48 3.23 11.16
C PRO A 97 -5.84 2.52 11.24
N VAL A 98 -6.07 1.59 10.32
CA VAL A 98 -7.21 0.65 10.37
C VAL A 98 -6.71 -0.78 10.31
N ALA A 99 -7.63 -1.74 10.48
CA ALA A 99 -7.28 -3.14 10.39
C ALA A 99 -6.51 -3.44 9.09
N PRO A 100 -5.36 -4.15 9.17
CA PRO A 100 -4.61 -4.52 7.99
C PRO A 100 -5.36 -5.57 7.18
N MET A 101 -5.13 -5.60 5.85
CA MET A 101 -5.60 -6.69 4.99
C MET A 101 -5.12 -8.05 5.53
N LYS A 102 -5.90 -9.11 5.29
CA LYS A 102 -5.53 -10.47 5.72
C LYS A 102 -4.32 -10.99 4.95
N ASN A 103 -4.21 -10.64 3.67
CA ASN A 103 -3.06 -10.98 2.85
C ASN A 103 -2.34 -9.73 2.34
N LYS A 104 -1.01 -9.72 2.51
CA LYS A 104 -0.14 -8.73 1.87
C LYS A 104 -0.31 -8.81 0.35
N ARG A 105 -0.42 -7.66 -0.31
CA ARG A 105 -0.58 -7.58 -1.77
C ARG A 105 -0.15 -6.21 -2.29
N CYS A 106 0.43 -6.18 -3.48
CA CYS A 106 0.64 -4.96 -4.27
C CYS A 106 0.05 -5.16 -5.68
N ARG A 107 -0.10 -4.07 -6.45
CA ARG A 107 -0.66 -4.11 -7.82
C ARG A 107 -2.03 -4.79 -7.89
N HIS A 108 -2.81 -4.68 -6.81
CA HIS A 108 -4.19 -5.14 -6.74
C HIS A 108 -5.11 -4.05 -7.28
N GLY A 109 -6.32 -4.43 -7.67
CA GLY A 109 -7.39 -3.47 -7.97
C GLY A 109 -8.16 -3.16 -6.69
N ALA A 110 -8.60 -1.92 -6.53
CA ALA A 110 -9.41 -1.49 -5.40
C ALA A 110 -10.63 -0.71 -5.90
N ALA A 111 -11.80 -0.94 -5.29
CA ALA A 111 -13.04 -0.24 -5.61
C ALA A 111 -13.89 -0.06 -4.35
N ALA A 112 -14.49 1.12 -4.21
CA ALA A 112 -15.52 1.34 -3.20
C ALA A 112 -16.89 0.95 -3.76
N PHE A 113 -17.68 0.20 -2.98
CA PHE A 113 -19.06 -0.09 -3.30
C PHE A 113 -19.90 -0.08 -2.03
N GLY A 114 -20.92 0.79 -1.98
CA GLY A 114 -21.64 1.09 -0.75
C GLY A 114 -20.69 1.67 0.32
N SER A 115 -20.71 1.11 1.52
CA SER A 115 -19.84 1.49 2.65
C SER A 115 -18.58 0.61 2.79
N ASN A 116 -18.30 -0.22 1.79
CA ASN A 116 -17.24 -1.21 1.84
C ASN A 116 -16.15 -0.93 0.79
N LEU A 117 -14.91 -1.24 1.15
CA LEU A 117 -13.76 -1.19 0.24
C LEU A 117 -13.40 -2.60 -0.22
N TYR A 118 -13.41 -2.83 -1.52
CA TYR A 118 -13.10 -4.11 -2.13
C TYR A 118 -11.71 -4.08 -2.74
N VAL A 119 -10.94 -5.15 -2.53
CA VAL A 119 -9.64 -5.35 -3.15
C VAL A 119 -9.58 -6.72 -3.81
N ALA A 120 -9.03 -6.78 -5.02
CA ALA A 120 -8.96 -8.03 -5.79
C ALA A 120 -7.60 -8.21 -6.47
N GLY A 121 -7.13 -9.45 -6.45
CA GLY A 121 -5.88 -9.85 -7.10
C GLY A 121 -4.64 -9.21 -6.50
N GLY A 122 -3.64 -8.99 -7.34
CA GLY A 122 -2.35 -8.44 -6.99
C GLY A 122 -1.22 -9.47 -6.94
N TYR A 123 -0.17 -9.12 -6.22
CA TYR A 123 1.03 -9.92 -6.03
C TYR A 123 1.50 -9.80 -4.58
N ASP A 124 1.74 -10.93 -3.90
CA ASP A 124 2.12 -10.96 -2.47
C ASP A 124 3.66 -10.94 -2.24
N GLY A 125 4.43 -10.86 -3.32
CA GLY A 125 5.90 -10.99 -3.29
C GLY A 125 6.40 -12.37 -3.71
N SER A 126 5.50 -13.34 -3.90
CA SER A 126 5.82 -14.72 -4.29
C SER A 126 4.94 -15.22 -5.43
N ALA A 127 3.62 -14.98 -5.36
CA ALA A 127 2.64 -15.44 -6.34
C ALA A 127 1.66 -14.33 -6.77
N PHE A 128 1.17 -14.45 -8.00
CA PHE A 128 0.04 -13.66 -8.48
C PHE A 128 -1.26 -14.20 -7.88
N LEU A 129 -2.10 -13.30 -7.39
CA LEU A 129 -3.27 -13.63 -6.58
C LEU A 129 -4.54 -13.62 -7.42
N SER A 130 -5.46 -14.55 -7.13
CA SER A 130 -6.87 -14.48 -7.52
C SER A 130 -7.79 -14.07 -6.37
N GLY A 131 -7.27 -14.06 -5.13
CA GLY A 131 -8.05 -13.77 -3.93
C GLY A 131 -8.57 -12.33 -3.88
N ALA A 132 -9.79 -12.18 -3.36
CA ALA A 132 -10.42 -10.90 -3.10
C ALA A 132 -10.77 -10.75 -1.62
N GLU A 133 -10.73 -9.52 -1.13
CA GLU A 133 -11.09 -9.17 0.25
C GLU A 133 -11.98 -7.93 0.25
N VAL A 134 -12.83 -7.82 1.26
CA VAL A 134 -13.67 -6.65 1.52
C VAL A 134 -13.38 -6.11 2.92
N TYR A 135 -13.25 -4.81 3.03
CA TYR A 135 -13.16 -4.09 4.29
C TYR A 135 -14.49 -3.43 4.63
N SER A 136 -14.96 -3.66 5.85
CA SER A 136 -16.08 -2.94 6.46
C SER A 136 -15.54 -1.93 7.45
N SER A 137 -15.81 -0.64 7.20
CA SER A 137 -15.44 0.45 8.11
C SER A 137 -16.22 0.43 9.42
N VAL A 138 -17.43 -0.14 9.43
CA VAL A 138 -18.27 -0.28 10.63
C VAL A 138 -17.68 -1.30 11.60
N ALA A 139 -17.17 -2.41 11.07
CA ALA A 139 -16.59 -3.49 11.87
C ALA A 139 -15.07 -3.35 12.06
N ASP A 140 -14.45 -2.38 11.37
CA ASP A 140 -13.00 -2.24 11.17
C ASP A 140 -12.33 -3.59 10.88
N GLN A 141 -12.86 -4.32 9.90
CA GLN A 141 -12.44 -5.70 9.64
C GLN A 141 -12.45 -6.06 8.16
N TRP A 142 -11.46 -6.87 7.78
CA TRP A 142 -11.38 -7.49 6.47
C TRP A 142 -12.04 -8.88 6.45
N SER A 143 -12.71 -9.21 5.37
CA SER A 143 -13.33 -10.52 5.12
C SER A 143 -12.93 -11.04 3.74
N HIS A 144 -12.78 -12.36 3.61
CA HIS A 144 -12.50 -12.98 2.32
C HIS A 144 -13.76 -13.03 1.48
N LEU A 145 -13.60 -12.80 0.18
CA LEU A 145 -14.64 -13.00 -0.83
C LEU A 145 -14.33 -14.23 -1.68
N VAL A 146 -15.27 -14.59 -2.54
CA VAL A 146 -15.01 -15.58 -3.59
C VAL A 146 -13.84 -15.13 -4.45
N ALA A 147 -12.89 -16.03 -4.67
CA ALA A 147 -11.72 -15.77 -5.50
C ALA A 147 -12.13 -15.63 -6.98
N MET A 148 -11.39 -14.82 -7.73
CA MET A 148 -11.50 -14.76 -9.18
C MET A 148 -11.11 -16.12 -9.79
N ASN A 149 -11.66 -16.42 -10.96
CA ASN A 149 -11.33 -17.63 -11.71
C ASN A 149 -9.89 -17.56 -12.24
N THR A 150 -9.46 -16.35 -12.63
CA THR A 150 -8.11 -16.09 -13.12
C THR A 150 -7.34 -15.29 -12.07
N ARG A 151 -6.07 -15.64 -11.84
CA ARG A 151 -5.17 -14.78 -11.06
C ARG A 151 -4.83 -13.52 -11.87
N ARG A 152 -4.87 -12.36 -11.24
CA ARG A 152 -4.73 -11.07 -11.93
C ARG A 152 -3.89 -10.12 -11.09
N SER A 153 -2.84 -9.55 -11.68
CA SER A 153 -2.09 -8.43 -11.13
C SER A 153 -2.12 -7.23 -12.08
N ARG A 154 -1.86 -6.02 -11.57
CA ARG A 154 -2.01 -4.77 -12.34
C ARG A 154 -3.43 -4.62 -12.90
N ILE A 155 -4.40 -5.07 -12.13
CA ILE A 155 -5.81 -5.13 -12.49
C ILE A 155 -6.49 -3.80 -12.16
N SER A 156 -7.47 -3.39 -12.98
CA SER A 156 -8.41 -2.33 -12.63
C SER A 156 -9.67 -2.95 -12.03
N LEU A 157 -10.06 -2.52 -10.83
CA LEU A 157 -11.31 -2.93 -10.19
C LEU A 157 -12.28 -1.74 -10.22
N VAL A 158 -13.49 -1.93 -10.75
CA VAL A 158 -14.47 -0.86 -10.92
C VAL A 158 -15.82 -1.32 -10.40
N ALA A 159 -16.49 -0.47 -9.63
CA ALA A 159 -17.88 -0.66 -9.24
C ALA A 159 -18.80 0.06 -10.23
N ASN A 160 -19.73 -0.67 -10.84
CA ASN A 160 -20.70 -0.09 -11.78
C ASN A 160 -22.01 -0.92 -11.77
N CYS A 161 -23.16 -0.24 -11.85
CA CYS A 161 -24.49 -0.87 -11.91
C CYS A 161 -24.74 -1.99 -10.86
N GLY A 162 -24.28 -1.80 -9.63
CA GLY A 162 -24.47 -2.79 -8.56
C GLY A 162 -23.45 -3.94 -8.56
N GLN A 163 -22.50 -3.94 -9.49
CA GLN A 163 -21.54 -5.03 -9.70
C GLN A 163 -20.10 -4.54 -9.63
N LEU A 164 -19.18 -5.44 -9.30
CA LEU A 164 -17.74 -5.20 -9.38
C LEU A 164 -17.15 -5.85 -10.62
N TYR A 165 -16.29 -5.13 -11.32
CA TYR A 165 -15.64 -5.60 -12.54
C TYR A 165 -14.13 -5.56 -12.39
N ALA A 166 -13.52 -6.73 -12.53
CA ALA A 166 -12.09 -6.99 -12.50
C ALA A 166 -11.57 -7.02 -13.94
N VAL A 167 -11.01 -5.91 -14.43
CA VAL A 167 -10.69 -5.71 -15.85
C VAL A 167 -9.19 -5.89 -16.12
N GLY A 168 -8.90 -6.79 -17.07
CA GLY A 168 -7.56 -7.01 -17.60
C GLY A 168 -6.55 -7.51 -16.56
N GLY A 169 -5.33 -6.98 -16.64
CA GLY A 169 -4.21 -7.32 -15.77
C GLY A 169 -3.25 -8.34 -16.41
N TYR A 170 -2.43 -8.94 -15.57
CA TYR A 170 -1.42 -9.93 -15.94
C TYR A 170 -1.54 -11.16 -15.03
N ASP A 171 -1.65 -12.34 -15.65
CA ASP A 171 -1.86 -13.62 -14.97
C ASP A 171 -0.55 -14.38 -14.66
N GLY A 172 0.60 -13.77 -14.86
CA GLY A 172 1.90 -14.45 -14.72
C GLY A 172 2.40 -15.15 -15.99
N GLN A 173 1.61 -15.18 -17.06
CA GLN A 173 2.01 -15.69 -18.37
C GLN A 173 1.75 -14.64 -19.46
N SER A 174 0.57 -14.04 -19.48
CA SER A 174 0.12 -13.10 -20.52
C SER A 174 -0.66 -11.92 -19.94
N ASN A 175 -0.72 -10.83 -20.70
CA ASN A 175 -1.65 -9.75 -20.41
C ASN A 175 -3.07 -10.18 -20.80
N LEU A 176 -4.02 -9.93 -19.90
CA LEU A 176 -5.41 -10.30 -20.08
C LEU A 176 -6.18 -9.16 -20.74
N SER A 177 -6.93 -9.47 -21.79
CA SER A 177 -7.99 -8.63 -22.35
C SER A 177 -9.38 -8.97 -21.80
N SER A 178 -9.47 -10.00 -20.96
CA SER A 178 -10.72 -10.44 -20.34
C SER A 178 -11.05 -9.61 -19.10
N MET A 179 -12.33 -9.56 -18.74
CA MET A 179 -12.80 -9.04 -17.46
C MET A 179 -13.58 -10.10 -16.70
N GLU A 180 -13.62 -10.01 -15.37
CA GLU A 180 -14.48 -10.84 -14.51
C GLU A 180 -15.45 -9.95 -13.76
N MET A 181 -16.64 -10.47 -13.48
CA MET A 181 -17.70 -9.72 -12.80
C MET A 181 -18.02 -10.41 -11.49
N TYR A 182 -18.23 -9.62 -10.45
CA TYR A 182 -18.60 -10.11 -9.13
C TYR A 182 -19.85 -9.37 -8.66
N ASP A 183 -20.80 -10.13 -8.14
CA ASP A 183 -22.02 -9.63 -7.53
C ASP A 183 -21.84 -9.59 -6.00
N PRO A 184 -21.76 -8.38 -5.39
CA PRO A 184 -21.60 -8.21 -3.96
C PRO A 184 -22.82 -8.66 -3.14
N GLU A 185 -24.02 -8.67 -3.70
CA GLU A 185 -25.23 -9.06 -2.97
C GLU A 185 -25.32 -10.57 -2.79
N THR A 186 -24.95 -11.32 -3.82
CA THR A 186 -24.98 -12.79 -3.80
C THR A 186 -23.65 -13.42 -3.41
N ASN A 187 -22.58 -12.62 -3.28
CA ASN A 187 -21.20 -13.07 -3.09
C ASN A 187 -20.81 -14.13 -4.13
N ARG A 188 -21.09 -13.86 -5.41
CA ARG A 188 -20.81 -14.78 -6.52
C ARG A 188 -19.96 -14.10 -7.58
N GLY A 189 -18.91 -14.79 -7.99
CA GLY A 189 -18.15 -14.46 -9.20
C GLY A 189 -18.83 -15.06 -10.43
N VAL A 190 -19.00 -14.25 -11.46
CA VAL A 190 -19.38 -14.69 -12.81
C VAL A 190 -18.09 -14.76 -13.65
N GLY A 191 -17.98 -15.83 -14.45
CA GLY A 191 -16.79 -16.15 -15.25
C GLY A 191 -16.36 -15.04 -16.21
N PRO A 192 -15.23 -15.23 -16.91
CA PRO A 192 -14.64 -14.19 -17.74
C PRO A 192 -15.61 -13.71 -18.82
N ILE A 193 -16.00 -12.45 -18.73
CA ILE A 193 -16.69 -11.71 -19.78
C ILE A 193 -15.62 -11.26 -20.77
N ARG A 194 -15.79 -11.62 -22.05
CA ARG A 194 -14.91 -11.16 -23.12
C ARG A 194 -15.48 -9.86 -23.68
N THR A 195 -14.72 -8.78 -23.61
CA THR A 195 -14.98 -7.56 -24.38
C THR A 195 -14.31 -7.70 -25.75
N PHE A 196 -15.05 -7.34 -26.81
CA PHE A 196 -14.68 -7.47 -28.22
C PHE A 196 -13.50 -6.60 -28.62
#